data_AF-A0A9E4HNT2-F1
#
_entry.id   AF-A0A9E4HNT2-F1
#
_cell.length_a   1.000
_cell.length_b   1.000
_cell.length_c   1.000
_cell.angle_alpha   90.00
_cell.angle_beta   90.00
_cell.angle_gamma   90.00
#
_symmetry.space_group_name_H-M   'P 1'
#
loop_
_entity.id
_entity.type
_entity.pdbx_description
1 polymer ?
#
loop_
_entity_poly.entity_id
_entity_poly.type
_entity_poly.pdbx_seq_one_letter_code
_entity_poly.pdbx_strand_id
1 'polypeptide(L)'
;RPAVRLLAAGRLLGATAAAAAQPGISREEALAAVFPGAAIDADRVYLTEDQRDAVAALSRQEVPGRIYARYVARRGGGGAVVGRAYVDTHVVRTKRESLLISVDPRGRVLRIDVTAFLEPPEYVAPEPWLRQYDRRPLDDDLAIQRAIRPIAGATLTNRAVNGAVRRVLALDRVLQAGAQQP
;
A
#
# COMPACT_ATOMS: atom_id res chain seq x y z
N ARG A 1 1.26 1.91 -73.23
CA ARG A 1 2.13 2.16 -72.05
C ARG A 1 1.29 1.93 -70.79
N PRO A 2 1.50 0.84 -70.03
CA PRO A 2 0.69 0.54 -68.86
C PRO A 2 1.17 1.37 -67.65
N ALA A 3 0.24 1.90 -66.86
CA ALA A 3 0.53 2.58 -65.60
C ALA A 3 0.52 1.55 -64.47
N VAL A 4 1.70 1.24 -63.94
CA VAL A 4 1.90 0.47 -62.70
C VAL A 4 1.49 1.37 -61.53
N ARG A 5 0.44 0.99 -60.80
CA ARG A 5 0.14 1.59 -59.48
C ARG A 5 0.81 0.73 -58.41
N LEU A 6 1.88 1.27 -57.82
CA LEU A 6 2.53 0.70 -56.65
C LEU A 6 1.55 0.67 -55.46
N LEU A 7 1.40 -0.50 -54.84
CA LEU A 7 0.90 -0.62 -53.47
C LEU A 7 1.97 -0.12 -52.50
N ALA A 8 1.66 0.89 -51.69
CA ALA A 8 2.43 1.22 -50.49
C ALA A 8 1.76 0.56 -49.28
N ALA A 9 2.30 -0.57 -48.83
CA ALA A 9 1.93 -1.18 -47.56
C ALA A 9 2.63 -0.44 -46.42
N GLY A 10 1.89 0.39 -45.68
CA GLY A 10 2.38 1.09 -44.50
C GLY A 10 2.55 0.13 -43.32
N ARG A 11 3.78 -0.05 -42.85
CA ARG A 11 4.08 -0.73 -41.57
C ARG A 11 3.77 0.23 -40.41
N LEU A 12 2.69 -0.03 -39.66
CA LEU A 12 2.52 0.56 -38.34
C LEU A 12 3.49 -0.11 -37.35
N LEU A 13 4.51 0.61 -36.91
CA LEU A 13 5.26 0.24 -35.70
C LEU A 13 4.43 0.66 -34.47
N GLY A 14 3.82 -0.32 -33.80
CA GLY A 14 3.22 -0.11 -32.48
C GLY A 14 4.33 0.00 -31.43
N ALA A 15 4.62 1.21 -30.95
CA ALA A 15 5.46 1.41 -29.78
C ALA A 15 4.64 1.10 -28.52
N THR A 16 4.85 -0.07 -27.92
CA THR A 16 4.35 -0.34 -26.56
C THR A 16 5.24 0.43 -25.58
N ALA A 17 4.78 1.60 -25.15
CA ALA A 17 5.42 2.31 -24.05
C ALA A 17 5.33 1.46 -22.78
N ALA A 18 6.45 0.84 -22.39
CA ALA A 18 6.58 0.23 -21.08
C ALA A 18 6.42 1.35 -20.04
N ALA A 19 5.40 1.26 -19.19
CA ALA A 19 5.19 2.22 -18.13
C ALA A 19 6.32 2.06 -17.10
N ALA A 20 7.30 2.96 -17.13
CA ALA A 20 8.30 3.05 -16.08
C ALA A 20 7.61 3.47 -14.76
N ALA A 21 7.96 2.80 -13.66
CA ALA A 21 7.49 3.19 -12.34
C ALA A 21 8.00 4.59 -12.01
N GLN A 22 7.11 5.47 -11.57
CA GLN A 22 7.52 6.76 -11.01
C GLN A 22 8.26 6.49 -9.68
N PRO A 23 9.49 7.01 -9.49
CA PRO A 23 10.21 6.79 -8.25
C PRO A 23 9.50 7.50 -7.09
N GLY A 24 8.94 6.71 -6.17
CA GLY A 24 8.48 7.18 -4.86
C GLY A 24 9.64 7.26 -3.86
N ILE A 25 9.33 7.60 -2.61
CA ILE A 25 10.30 7.49 -1.51
C ILE A 25 10.73 6.03 -1.34
N SER A 26 12.02 5.78 -1.07
CA SER A 26 12.49 4.43 -0.76
C SER A 26 11.91 3.93 0.56
N ARG A 27 11.87 2.61 0.74
CA ARG A 27 11.36 2.02 1.99
C ARG A 27 12.26 2.38 3.16
N GLU A 28 13.56 2.37 2.92
CA GLU A 28 14.60 2.70 3.90
C GLU A 28 14.45 4.15 4.38
N GLU A 29 14.29 5.10 3.46
CA GLU A 29 14.05 6.51 3.81
C GLU A 29 12.72 6.70 4.57
N ALA A 30 11.64 6.06 4.12
CA ALA A 30 10.35 6.14 4.80
C ALA A 30 10.41 5.57 6.23
N LEU A 31 11.03 4.41 6.41
CA LEU A 31 11.20 3.76 7.72
C LEU A 31 12.09 4.60 8.64
N ALA A 32 13.19 5.16 8.13
CA ALA A 32 14.07 6.04 8.90
C ALA A 32 13.36 7.32 9.36
N ALA A 33 12.47 7.88 8.52
CA ALA A 33 11.68 9.05 8.87
C ALA A 33 10.63 8.76 9.95
N VAL A 34 10.00 7.58 9.93
CA VAL A 34 8.96 7.20 10.91
C VAL A 34 9.55 6.69 12.23
N PHE A 35 10.66 5.95 12.17
CA PHE A 35 11.26 5.26 13.32
C PHE A 35 12.72 5.70 13.55
N PRO A 36 12.98 6.99 13.86
CA PRO A 36 14.33 7.50 14.00
C PRO A 36 15.12 6.77 15.10
N GLY A 37 16.27 6.22 14.73
CA GLY A 37 17.17 5.49 15.63
C GLY A 37 16.68 4.12 16.07
N ALA A 38 15.61 3.59 15.46
CA ALA A 38 15.20 2.20 15.68
C ALA A 38 16.01 1.23 14.82
N ALA A 39 16.28 0.04 15.36
CA ALA A 39 16.70 -1.10 14.55
C ALA A 39 15.48 -1.64 13.80
N ILE A 40 15.61 -1.85 12.49
CA ILE A 40 14.55 -2.38 11.64
C ILE A 40 14.87 -3.84 11.32
N ASP A 41 13.99 -4.74 11.74
CA ASP A 41 13.99 -6.14 11.33
C ASP A 41 13.01 -6.32 10.17
N ALA A 42 13.49 -6.87 9.05
CA ALA A 42 12.69 -7.05 7.84
C ALA A 42 12.41 -8.53 7.63
N ASP A 43 11.13 -8.89 7.60
CA ASP A 43 10.68 -10.26 7.39
C ASP A 43 9.53 -10.38 6.38
N ARG A 44 9.13 -11.62 6.12
CA ARG A 44 7.96 -11.96 5.31
C ARG A 44 6.98 -12.71 6.18
N VAL A 45 5.75 -12.20 6.19
CA VAL A 45 4.64 -12.86 6.86
C VAL A 45 3.91 -13.73 5.84
N TYR A 46 3.64 -14.97 6.23
CA TYR A 46 2.83 -15.92 5.48
C TYR A 46 1.55 -16.18 6.27
N LEU A 47 0.41 -15.74 5.74
CA LEU A 47 -0.88 -15.94 6.38
C LEU A 47 -1.37 -17.37 6.18
N THR A 48 -1.89 -17.97 7.24
CA THR A 48 -2.78 -19.13 7.13
C THR A 48 -4.09 -18.73 6.45
N GLU A 49 -4.90 -19.72 6.08
CA GLU A 49 -6.22 -19.50 5.52
C GLU A 49 -7.11 -18.72 6.51
N ASP A 50 -7.19 -19.20 7.76
CA ASP A 50 -7.95 -18.56 8.83
C ASP A 50 -7.50 -17.13 9.10
N GLN A 51 -6.19 -16.87 9.08
CA GLN A 51 -5.65 -15.53 9.23
C GLN A 51 -6.06 -14.62 8.07
N ARG A 52 -6.00 -15.11 6.82
CA ARG A 52 -6.44 -14.35 5.64
C ARG A 52 -7.93 -14.01 5.77
N ASP A 53 -8.75 -14.97 6.16
CA ASP A 53 -10.20 -14.78 6.29
C ASP A 53 -10.54 -13.81 7.43
N ALA A 54 -9.83 -13.89 8.55
CA ALA A 54 -9.94 -12.90 9.62
C ALA A 54 -9.55 -11.49 9.15
N VAL A 55 -8.46 -11.35 8.37
CA VAL A 55 -8.07 -10.06 7.78
C VAL A 55 -9.14 -9.54 6.85
N ALA A 56 -9.70 -10.39 5.98
CA ALA A 56 -10.77 -10.02 5.05
C ALA A 56 -12.03 -9.54 5.79
N ALA A 57 -12.46 -10.29 6.81
CA ALA A 57 -13.61 -9.95 7.63
C ALA A 57 -13.42 -8.61 8.38
N LEU A 58 -12.29 -8.44 9.07
CA LEU A 58 -12.00 -7.23 9.86
C LEU A 58 -11.81 -5.99 8.98
N SER A 59 -11.09 -6.12 7.87
CA SER A 59 -10.87 -5.00 6.94
C SER A 59 -12.12 -4.67 6.14
N ARG A 60 -13.05 -5.61 5.96
CA ARG A 60 -14.13 -5.57 4.97
C ARG A 60 -13.60 -5.34 3.56
N GLN A 61 -12.50 -5.97 3.23
CA GLN A 61 -11.83 -5.87 1.93
C GLN A 61 -11.44 -7.26 1.44
N GLU A 62 -11.34 -7.42 0.12
CA GLU A 62 -10.70 -8.58 -0.46
C GLU A 62 -9.21 -8.59 -0.13
N VAL A 63 -8.66 -9.77 0.14
CA VAL A 63 -7.26 -9.98 0.49
C VAL A 63 -6.61 -10.83 -0.61
N PRO A 64 -6.04 -10.23 -1.66
CA PRO A 64 -5.65 -10.94 -2.87
C PRO A 64 -4.42 -11.85 -2.70
N GLY A 65 -3.66 -11.71 -1.60
CA GLY A 65 -2.45 -12.48 -1.34
C GLY A 65 -2.29 -12.83 0.13
N ARG A 66 -1.43 -13.84 0.39
CA ARG A 66 -1.11 -14.33 1.75
C ARG A 66 0.32 -14.01 2.19
N ILE A 67 1.09 -13.29 1.38
CA ILE A 67 2.49 -12.97 1.67
C ILE A 67 2.65 -11.46 1.74
N TYR A 68 3.17 -10.98 2.86
CA TYR A 68 3.40 -9.55 3.10
C TYR A 68 4.85 -9.33 3.53
N ALA A 69 5.50 -8.32 2.94
CA ALA A 69 6.73 -7.80 3.52
C ALA A 69 6.38 -6.97 4.76
N ARG A 70 7.04 -7.26 5.88
CA ARG A 70 6.86 -6.57 7.15
C ARG A 70 8.20 -6.07 7.66
N TYR A 71 8.15 -4.94 8.34
CA TYR A 71 9.27 -4.32 9.02
C TYR A 71 8.88 -4.12 10.48
N VAL A 72 9.70 -4.58 11.41
CA VAL A 72 9.48 -4.41 12.86
C VAL A 72 10.54 -3.45 13.40
N ALA A 73 10.10 -2.31 13.91
CA ALA A 73 10.97 -1.30 14.48
C ALA A 73 11.15 -1.52 15.98
N ARG A 74 12.41 -1.64 16.43
CA ARG A 74 12.78 -1.87 17.84
C ARG A 74 13.72 -0.79 18.35
N ARG A 75 13.48 -0.26 19.55
CA ARG A 75 14.38 0.71 20.20
C ARG A 75 15.44 0.01 21.05
N GLY A 76 16.69 0.45 20.94
CA GLY A 76 17.81 -0.02 21.76
C GLY A 76 18.29 -1.44 21.42
N GLY A 77 18.91 -1.63 20.25
CA GLY A 77 19.66 -2.86 19.93
C GLY A 77 18.88 -4.19 19.98
N GLY A 78 17.57 -4.17 19.69
CA GLY A 78 16.70 -5.36 19.77
C GLY A 78 15.64 -5.32 20.89
N GLY A 79 15.52 -4.20 21.61
CA GLY A 79 14.53 -3.99 22.68
C GLY A 79 13.07 -3.83 22.22
N ALA A 80 12.32 -2.98 22.93
CA ALA A 80 10.87 -2.84 22.79
C ALA A 80 10.44 -2.48 21.36
N VAL A 81 9.38 -3.14 20.86
CA VAL A 81 8.78 -2.82 19.56
C VAL A 81 8.12 -1.45 19.65
N VAL A 82 8.61 -0.50 18.85
CA VAL A 82 8.11 0.88 18.78
C VAL A 82 7.19 1.11 17.58
N GLY A 83 7.06 0.12 16.70
CA GLY A 83 6.09 0.11 15.62
C GLY A 83 6.41 -0.95 14.58
N ARG A 84 5.55 -1.03 13.58
CA ARG A 84 5.67 -1.98 12.47
C ARG A 84 5.31 -1.27 11.18
N ALA A 85 5.73 -1.81 10.05
CA ALA A 85 5.27 -1.35 8.74
C ALA A 85 5.03 -2.53 7.81
N TYR A 86 4.08 -2.37 6.90
CA TYR A 86 3.67 -3.41 5.97
C TYR A 86 3.59 -2.84 4.56
N VAL A 87 3.99 -3.64 3.58
CA VAL A 87 3.78 -3.29 2.16
C VAL A 87 2.45 -3.87 1.71
N ASP A 88 1.55 -3.00 1.24
CA ASP A 88 0.34 -3.37 0.53
C ASP A 88 0.49 -2.99 -0.95
N THR A 89 0.38 -3.99 -1.84
CA THR A 89 0.44 -3.80 -3.28
C THR A 89 -0.90 -4.19 -3.90
N HIS A 90 -1.55 -3.26 -4.60
CA HIS A 90 -2.88 -3.46 -5.18
C HIS A 90 -3.06 -2.67 -6.48
N VAL A 91 -4.14 -2.95 -7.21
CA VAL A 91 -4.51 -2.20 -8.42
C VAL A 91 -5.33 -0.97 -8.03
N VAL A 92 -4.96 0.20 -8.56
CA VAL A 92 -5.71 1.45 -8.34
C VAL A 92 -6.82 1.60 -9.38
N ARG A 93 -6.44 1.59 -10.67
CA ARG A 93 -7.38 1.64 -11.81
C ARG A 93 -7.17 0.45 -12.73
N THR A 94 -5.98 0.36 -13.30
CA THR A 94 -5.53 -0.64 -14.28
C THR A 94 -4.16 -1.19 -13.96
N LYS A 95 -3.35 -0.44 -13.19
CA LYS A 95 -1.98 -0.76 -12.81
C LYS A 95 -1.82 -0.67 -11.30
N ARG A 96 -0.69 -1.19 -10.83
CA ARG A 96 -0.42 -1.37 -9.40
C ARG A 96 0.17 -0.13 -8.74
N GLU A 97 -0.14 0.05 -7.48
CA GLU A 97 0.62 0.86 -6.53
C GLU A 97 1.14 -0.01 -5.38
N SER A 98 2.16 0.47 -4.67
CA SER A 98 2.63 -0.11 -3.41
C SER A 98 2.72 0.96 -2.34
N LEU A 99 1.98 0.75 -1.26
CA LEU A 99 2.00 1.60 -0.07
C LEU A 99 2.80 0.91 1.03
N LEU A 100 3.71 1.65 1.65
CA LEU A 100 4.28 1.28 2.94
C LEU A 100 3.44 1.96 4.02
N ILE A 101 2.74 1.16 4.82
CA ILE A 101 1.86 1.67 5.87
C ILE A 101 2.50 1.33 7.21
N SER A 102 2.94 2.37 7.91
CA SER A 102 3.56 2.26 9.23
C SER A 102 2.50 2.41 10.31
N VAL A 103 2.58 1.58 11.35
CA VAL A 103 1.66 1.54 12.48
C VAL A 103 2.41 1.59 13.81
N ASP A 104 1.78 2.22 14.80
CA ASP A 104 2.28 2.29 16.17
C ASP A 104 2.11 0.94 16.89
N PRO A 105 2.68 0.77 18.11
CA PRO A 105 2.57 -0.49 18.84
C PRO A 105 1.13 -0.92 19.12
N ARG A 106 0.18 0.02 19.12
CA ARG A 106 -1.25 -0.20 19.39
C ARG A 106 -2.07 -0.43 18.11
N GLY A 107 -1.44 -0.50 16.94
CA GLY A 107 -2.12 -0.74 15.67
C GLY A 107 -2.88 0.49 15.16
N ARG A 108 -2.35 1.70 15.39
CA ARG A 108 -2.83 2.94 14.76
C ARG A 108 -1.86 3.38 13.68
N VAL A 109 -2.36 3.96 12.60
CA VAL A 109 -1.50 4.48 11.51
C VAL A 109 -0.57 5.57 12.06
N LEU A 110 0.71 5.48 11.70
CA LEU A 110 1.72 6.54 11.87
C LEU A 110 1.93 7.32 10.58
N ARG A 111 2.06 6.60 9.45
CA ARG A 111 2.34 7.21 8.15
C ARG A 111 2.02 6.24 7.01
N ILE A 112 1.67 6.81 5.87
CA ILE A 112 1.47 6.08 4.61
C ILE A 112 2.42 6.69 3.58
N ASP A 113 3.27 5.87 2.98
CA ASP A 113 4.24 6.28 1.98
C ASP A 113 4.01 5.52 0.66
N VAL A 114 3.92 6.25 -0.44
CA VAL A 114 3.82 5.65 -1.79
C VAL A 114 5.24 5.28 -2.24
N THR A 115 5.52 3.99 -2.31
CA THR A 115 6.87 3.46 -2.62
C THR A 115 7.00 3.01 -4.08
N ALA A 116 5.88 2.71 -4.74
CA ALA A 116 5.83 2.47 -6.17
C ALA A 116 4.46 2.85 -6.71
N PHE A 117 4.42 3.48 -7.87
CA PHE A 117 3.17 3.87 -8.53
C PHE A 117 3.31 3.74 -10.04
N LEU A 118 2.48 2.92 -10.67
CA LEU A 118 2.56 2.59 -12.10
C LEU A 118 1.50 3.29 -12.95
N GLU A 119 0.55 3.97 -12.31
CA GLU A 119 -0.47 4.80 -12.97
C GLU A 119 0.08 6.20 -13.30
N PRO A 120 -0.61 6.98 -14.16
CA PRO A 120 -0.26 8.38 -14.39
C PRO A 120 -0.19 9.18 -13.08
N PRO A 121 0.83 10.04 -12.88
CA PRO A 121 1.15 10.66 -11.59
C PRO A 121 0.01 11.52 -11.02
N GLU A 122 -0.89 12.04 -11.85
CA GLU A 122 -2.09 12.78 -11.42
C GLU A 122 -3.08 11.94 -10.59
N TYR A 123 -2.94 10.61 -10.58
CA TYR A 123 -3.75 9.72 -9.76
C TYR A 123 -3.14 9.40 -8.39
N VAL A 124 -1.91 9.84 -8.12
CA VAL A 124 -1.25 9.66 -6.82
C VAL A 124 -2.02 10.42 -5.76
N ALA A 125 -2.34 9.76 -4.64
CA ALA A 125 -2.96 10.42 -3.51
C ALA A 125 -1.99 11.47 -2.91
N PRO A 126 -2.40 12.75 -2.78
CA PRO A 126 -1.53 13.78 -2.22
C PRO A 126 -1.18 13.50 -0.76
N GLU A 127 0.06 13.79 -0.37
CA GLU A 127 0.53 13.60 1.01
C GLU A 127 -0.38 14.27 2.07
N PRO A 128 -0.86 15.52 1.89
CA PRO A 128 -1.79 16.13 2.85
C PRO A 128 -3.11 15.35 3.01
N TRP A 129 -3.56 14.66 1.96
CA TRP A 129 -4.74 13.82 2.01
C TRP A 129 -4.46 12.52 2.79
N LEU A 130 -3.29 11.90 2.58
CA LEU A 130 -2.83 10.72 3.32
C LEU A 130 -2.69 10.98 4.82
N ARG A 131 -2.35 12.22 5.24
CA ARG A 131 -2.27 12.58 6.67
C ARG A 131 -3.60 12.50 7.42
N GLN A 132 -4.74 12.38 6.74
CA GLN A 132 -6.03 12.14 7.42
C GLN A 132 -6.08 10.80 8.17
N TYR A 133 -5.21 9.86 7.81
CA TYR A 133 -5.09 8.56 8.45
C TYR A 133 -4.28 8.58 9.75
N ASP A 134 -3.53 9.66 10.06
CA ASP A 134 -2.68 9.72 11.25
C ASP A 134 -3.47 9.41 12.54
N ARG A 135 -2.89 8.53 13.37
CA ARG A 135 -3.44 7.99 14.62
C ARG A 135 -4.79 7.28 14.51
N ARG A 136 -5.30 7.04 13.29
CA ARG A 136 -6.56 6.30 13.09
C ARG A 136 -6.36 4.81 13.39
N PRO A 137 -7.23 4.18 14.18
CA PRO A 137 -7.29 2.73 14.34
C PRO A 137 -8.15 2.10 13.24
N LEU A 138 -8.15 0.77 13.17
CA LEU A 138 -9.20 0.06 12.43
C LEU A 138 -10.49 0.05 13.23
N ASP A 139 -11.48 0.79 12.74
CA ASP A 139 -12.85 0.87 13.23
C ASP A 139 -13.86 1.01 12.06
N ASP A 140 -15.13 1.25 12.39
CA ASP A 140 -16.20 1.37 11.40
C ASP A 140 -16.24 2.72 10.68
N ASP A 141 -15.65 3.74 11.29
CA ASP A 141 -15.66 5.10 10.76
C ASP A 141 -14.46 5.40 9.85
N LEU A 142 -13.44 4.53 9.86
CA LEU A 142 -12.32 4.54 8.91
C LEU A 142 -12.79 4.21 7.48
N ALA A 143 -13.49 5.15 6.87
CA ALA A 143 -14.06 5.08 5.54
C ALA A 143 -14.09 6.47 4.87
N ILE A 144 -14.14 6.44 3.54
CA ILE A 144 -14.34 7.63 2.71
C ILE A 144 -15.74 8.21 2.96
N GLN A 145 -15.86 9.53 2.99
CA GLN A 145 -17.08 10.27 3.40
C GLN A 145 -17.49 10.04 4.87
N ARG A 146 -16.61 9.45 5.68
CA ARG A 146 -16.74 9.39 7.14
C ARG A 146 -15.53 10.07 7.79
N ALA A 147 -14.63 9.30 8.41
CA ALA A 147 -13.43 9.85 9.01
C ALA A 147 -12.45 10.43 7.96
N ILE A 148 -12.56 10.01 6.69
CA ILE A 148 -11.68 10.43 5.60
C ILE A 148 -12.48 11.24 4.57
N ARG A 149 -12.12 12.52 4.40
CA ARG A 149 -12.69 13.36 3.33
C ARG A 149 -12.20 12.86 1.98
N PRO A 150 -13.02 12.80 0.92
CA PRO A 150 -12.57 12.34 -0.39
C PRO A 150 -11.79 13.40 -1.17
N ILE A 151 -10.95 12.94 -2.09
CA ILE A 151 -10.47 13.76 -3.22
C ILE A 151 -11.57 13.77 -4.30
N ALA A 152 -12.01 14.95 -4.73
CA ALA A 152 -13.00 15.08 -5.78
C ALA A 152 -12.48 14.48 -7.11
N GLY A 153 -13.32 13.74 -7.82
CA GLY A 153 -12.95 13.10 -9.10
C GLY A 153 -12.02 11.88 -8.99
N ALA A 154 -11.51 11.54 -7.81
CA ALA A 154 -10.55 10.44 -7.63
C ALA A 154 -11.15 9.26 -6.84
N THR A 155 -12.39 8.85 -7.17
CA THR A 155 -13.11 7.76 -6.46
C THR A 155 -12.32 6.46 -6.38
N LEU A 156 -11.61 6.08 -7.44
CA LEU A 156 -10.80 4.86 -7.48
C LEU A 156 -9.61 4.95 -6.52
N THR A 157 -8.83 6.04 -6.58
CA THR A 157 -7.74 6.30 -5.63
C THR A 157 -8.24 6.33 -4.18
N ASN A 158 -9.34 7.05 -3.91
CA ASN A 158 -9.94 7.12 -2.57
C ASN A 158 -10.25 5.72 -2.02
N ARG A 159 -10.88 4.86 -2.84
CA ARG A 159 -11.25 3.49 -2.43
C ARG A 159 -10.02 2.60 -2.27
N ALA A 160 -9.09 2.66 -3.21
CA ALA A 160 -7.89 1.83 -3.26
C ALA A 160 -7.01 2.05 -2.00
N VAL A 161 -6.69 3.31 -1.71
CA VAL A 161 -5.89 3.66 -0.53
C VAL A 161 -6.62 3.32 0.77
N ASN A 162 -7.92 3.63 0.88
CA ASN A 162 -8.67 3.29 2.09
C ASN A 162 -8.72 1.77 2.32
N GLY A 163 -8.90 1.00 1.25
CA GLY A 163 -8.88 -0.46 1.31
C GLY A 163 -7.53 -0.99 1.79
N ALA A 164 -6.42 -0.46 1.25
CA ALA A 164 -5.07 -0.82 1.68
C ALA A 164 -4.81 -0.52 3.16
N VAL A 165 -5.19 0.66 3.65
CA VAL A 165 -5.05 1.01 5.07
C VAL A 165 -5.85 0.05 5.95
N ARG A 166 -7.10 -0.22 5.60
CA ARG A 166 -7.95 -1.16 6.36
C ARG A 166 -7.38 -2.57 6.37
N ARG A 167 -6.85 -3.06 5.23
CA ARG A 167 -6.16 -4.36 5.14
C ARG A 167 -4.94 -4.42 6.04
N VAL A 168 -4.06 -3.41 6.02
CA VAL A 168 -2.85 -3.40 6.85
C VAL A 168 -3.18 -3.35 8.34
N LEU A 169 -4.15 -2.54 8.75
CA LEU A 169 -4.53 -2.49 10.16
C LEU A 169 -5.19 -3.80 10.65
N ALA A 170 -5.95 -4.46 9.78
CA ALA A 170 -6.51 -5.78 10.07
C ALA A 170 -5.41 -6.85 10.14
N LEU A 171 -4.46 -6.82 9.20
CA LEU A 171 -3.28 -7.68 9.17
C LEU A 171 -2.47 -7.54 10.45
N ASP A 172 -2.15 -6.31 10.87
CA ASP A 172 -1.44 -6.05 12.12
C ASP A 172 -2.18 -6.67 13.31
N ARG A 173 -3.49 -6.41 13.43
CA ARG A 173 -4.33 -6.92 14.52
C ARG A 173 -4.34 -8.45 14.59
N VAL A 174 -4.50 -9.14 13.45
CA VAL A 174 -4.51 -10.62 13.39
C VAL A 174 -3.15 -11.19 13.81
N LEU A 175 -2.05 -10.60 13.33
CA LEU A 175 -0.70 -11.08 13.66
C LEU A 175 -0.32 -10.82 15.12
N GLN A 176 -0.73 -9.68 15.68
CA GLN A 176 -0.48 -9.37 17.09
C GLN A 176 -1.29 -10.28 18.03
N ALA A 177 -2.50 -10.69 17.65
CA ALA A 177 -3.30 -11.62 18.45
C ALA A 177 -2.65 -13.02 18.52
N GLY A 178 -2.10 -13.51 17.41
CA GLY A 178 -1.40 -14.81 17.38
C GLY A 178 -0.05 -14.81 18.08
N ALA A 179 0.67 -13.67 18.09
CA ALA A 179 1.94 -13.55 18.81
C ALA A 179 1.78 -13.50 20.34
N GLN A 180 0.56 -13.31 20.85
CA GLN A 180 0.24 -13.23 22.28
C GLN A 180 -0.30 -14.56 22.86
N GLN A 181 -0.39 -15.62 22.06
CA GLN A 181 -0.74 -16.96 22.52
C GLN A 181 0.53 -17.71 22.97
N PRO A 182 0.58 -18.23 24.21
CA PRO A 182 1.76 -18.91 24.76
C PRO A 182 2.05 -20.26 24.10
#